data_AF-A0A016S634-F1
#
_entry.id   AF-A0A016S634-F1
#
_cell.length_a   1.000
_cell.length_b   1.000
_cell.length_c   1.000
_cell.angle_alpha   90.00
_cell.angle_beta   90.00
_cell.angle_gamma   90.00
#
_symmetry.space_group_name_H-M   'P 1'
#
loop_
_entity.id
_entity.type
_entity.pdbx_description
1 polymer ?
#
loop_
_entity_poly.entity_id
_entity_poly.type
_entity_poly.pdbx_seq_one_letter_code
_entity_poly.pdbx_strand_id
1 'polypeptide(L)'
;MGVIGLAAPEDNVKEAELPFTQNLSAVLSDPGRSRSEVNTFFTRHWGDSFVPPTTIPRSTLIPPISDQQFVAHQKNTGKVYKRYHATKRALAALQQPSTCGEGDSDDLPLVSTKVYDVTDGEGDIR
;
A
#
# COMPACT_ATOMS: atom_id res chain seq x y z
N MET A 1 -21.97 -39.59 -63.55
CA MET A 1 -21.71 -39.60 -62.09
C MET A 1 -20.75 -38.47 -61.78
N GLY A 2 -21.25 -37.34 -61.29
CA GLY A 2 -20.43 -36.21 -60.85
C GLY A 2 -21.05 -35.65 -59.58
N VAL A 3 -20.40 -35.90 -58.45
CA VAL A 3 -20.84 -35.44 -57.12
C VAL A 3 -20.56 -33.94 -57.01
N ILE A 4 -21.60 -33.16 -56.73
CA ILE A 4 -21.46 -31.73 -56.40
C ILE A 4 -21.20 -31.67 -54.89
N GLY A 5 -19.96 -31.38 -54.52
CA GLY A 5 -19.56 -31.17 -53.13
C GLY A 5 -20.15 -29.86 -52.61
N LEU A 6 -21.00 -29.97 -51.59
CA LEU A 6 -21.54 -28.86 -50.83
C LEU A 6 -20.46 -28.37 -49.86
N ALA A 7 -19.76 -27.29 -50.20
CA ALA A 7 -18.87 -26.60 -49.28
C ALA A 7 -19.70 -25.61 -48.45
N ALA A 8 -19.78 -25.86 -47.14
CA ALA A 8 -20.39 -24.97 -46.16
C ALA A 8 -19.61 -23.64 -46.09
N PRO A 9 -20.26 -22.49 -45.87
CA PRO A 9 -19.56 -21.25 -45.59
C PRO A 9 -18.95 -21.32 -44.19
N GLU A 10 -17.63 -21.12 -44.11
CA GLU A 10 -16.87 -20.97 -42.87
C GLU A 10 -17.36 -19.72 -42.12
N ASP A 11 -18.06 -19.92 -41.02
CA ASP A 11 -18.49 -18.87 -40.09
C ASP A 11 -17.27 -18.27 -39.40
N ASN A 12 -16.68 -17.27 -40.05
CA ASN A 12 -15.61 -16.45 -39.49
C ASN A 12 -16.24 -15.44 -38.53
N VAL A 13 -16.51 -15.87 -37.29
CA VAL A 13 -16.94 -14.98 -36.20
C VAL A 13 -15.78 -14.06 -35.86
N LYS A 14 -15.67 -12.95 -36.59
CA LYS A 14 -14.93 -11.79 -36.15
C LYS A 14 -15.69 -11.26 -34.95
N GLU A 15 -15.19 -11.55 -33.74
CA GLU A 15 -15.62 -10.80 -32.56
C GLU A 15 -15.48 -9.32 -32.91
N ALA A 16 -16.63 -8.65 -33.03
CA ALA A 16 -16.65 -7.23 -33.28
C ALA A 16 -16.06 -6.58 -32.04
N GLU A 17 -14.80 -6.15 -32.12
CA GLU A 17 -14.22 -5.18 -31.21
C GLU A 17 -15.07 -3.91 -31.31
N LEU A 18 -16.13 -3.84 -30.50
CA LEU A 18 -16.91 -2.62 -30.35
C LEU A 18 -15.95 -1.55 -29.83
N PRO A 19 -15.96 -0.34 -30.39
CA PRO A 19 -15.04 0.71 -29.96
C PRO A 19 -15.29 0.96 -28.47
N PHE A 20 -14.22 0.95 -27.67
CA PHE A 20 -14.26 1.09 -26.20
C PHE A 20 -15.00 2.34 -25.69
N THR A 21 -15.28 3.30 -26.59
CA THR A 21 -16.03 4.53 -26.34
C THR A 21 -17.54 4.38 -26.56
N GLN A 22 -18.01 3.29 -27.17
CA GLN A 22 -19.42 3.05 -27.39
C GLN A 22 -20.10 2.79 -26.04
N ASN A 23 -21.02 3.66 -25.66
CA ASN A 23 -21.75 3.60 -24.38
C ASN A 23 -20.93 3.93 -23.12
N LEU A 24 -19.90 4.77 -23.24
CA LEU A 24 -19.15 5.27 -22.08
C LEU A 24 -20.08 5.82 -20.98
N SER A 25 -21.14 6.54 -21.34
CA SER A 25 -22.12 7.08 -20.39
C SER A 25 -22.76 6.00 -19.52
N ALA A 26 -23.16 4.86 -20.10
CA ALA A 26 -23.76 3.74 -19.39
C ALA A 26 -22.76 3.10 -18.40
N VAL A 27 -21.51 2.95 -18.84
CA VAL A 27 -20.40 2.39 -18.05
C VAL A 27 -20.06 3.27 -16.84
N LEU A 28 -20.19 4.60 -16.98
CA LEU A 28 -19.93 5.56 -15.91
C LEU A 28 -21.12 5.78 -14.98
N SER A 29 -22.34 5.56 -15.47
CA SER A 29 -23.58 5.74 -14.69
C SER A 29 -23.99 4.52 -13.87
N ASP A 30 -23.29 3.40 -13.99
CA ASP A 30 -23.61 2.16 -13.28
C ASP A 30 -23.43 2.34 -11.77
N PRO A 31 -24.52 2.30 -10.96
CA PRO A 31 -24.43 2.44 -9.51
C PRO A 31 -23.76 1.23 -8.83
N GLY A 32 -23.64 0.10 -9.52
CA GLY A 32 -22.93 -1.09 -9.05
C GLY A 32 -21.41 -0.97 -9.13
N ARG A 33 -20.89 0.02 -9.86
CA ARG A 33 -19.45 0.27 -9.96
C ARG A 33 -18.94 1.12 -8.82
N SER A 34 -17.86 0.66 -8.21
CA SER A 34 -17.12 1.44 -7.25
C SER A 34 -16.42 2.63 -7.92
N ARG A 35 -16.18 3.68 -7.13
CA ARG A 35 -15.40 4.85 -7.57
C ARG A 35 -14.00 4.46 -8.06
N SER A 36 -13.42 3.40 -7.49
CA SER A 36 -12.11 2.87 -7.90
C SER A 36 -12.14 2.27 -9.30
N GLU A 37 -13.18 1.50 -9.63
CA GLU A 37 -13.35 0.89 -10.96
C GLU A 37 -13.55 1.95 -12.03
N VAL A 38 -14.36 2.98 -11.73
CA VAL A 38 -14.55 4.13 -12.62
C VAL A 38 -13.23 4.87 -12.86
N ASN A 39 -12.46 5.14 -11.80
CA ASN A 39 -11.18 5.82 -11.92
C ASN A 39 -10.16 5.01 -12.73
N THR A 40 -10.07 3.71 -12.44
CA THR A 40 -9.20 2.76 -13.14
C THR A 40 -9.56 2.66 -14.62
N PHE A 41 -10.85 2.72 -14.96
CA PHE A 41 -11.29 2.72 -16.35
C PHE A 41 -10.71 3.90 -17.14
N PHE A 42 -10.74 5.10 -16.58
CA PHE A 42 -10.17 6.29 -17.23
C PHE A 42 -8.66 6.22 -17.38
N THR A 43 -7.95 5.88 -16.30
CA THR A 43 -6.48 5.73 -16.31
C THR A 43 -6.02 4.71 -17.35
N ARG A 44 -6.71 3.57 -17.50
CA ARG A 44 -6.30 2.51 -18.45
C ARG A 44 -6.45 2.91 -19.91
N HIS A 45 -7.50 3.67 -20.25
CA HIS A 45 -7.82 3.99 -21.65
C HIS A 45 -7.26 5.34 -22.12
N TRP A 46 -7.05 6.28 -21.21
CA TRP A 46 -6.56 7.64 -21.54
C TRP A 46 -5.35 8.09 -20.72
N GLY A 47 -4.83 7.23 -19.85
CA GLY A 47 -3.70 7.56 -18.97
C GLY A 47 -4.11 8.40 -17.77
N ASP A 48 -3.19 8.52 -16.82
CA ASP A 48 -3.40 9.29 -15.58
C ASP A 48 -3.61 10.79 -15.80
N SER A 49 -3.26 11.32 -16.98
CA SER A 49 -3.49 12.72 -17.33
C SER A 49 -4.95 13.07 -17.62
N PHE A 50 -5.79 12.07 -17.93
CA PHE A 50 -7.20 12.28 -18.24
C PHE A 50 -8.07 12.41 -16.98
N VAL A 51 -7.63 11.83 -15.87
CA VAL A 51 -8.25 12.05 -14.56
C VAL A 51 -7.62 13.32 -13.97
N PRO A 52 -8.40 14.39 -13.71
CA PRO A 52 -7.86 15.59 -13.09
C PRO A 52 -7.13 15.21 -11.80
N PRO A 53 -5.86 15.63 -11.61
CA PRO A 53 -5.13 15.36 -10.39
C PRO A 53 -5.97 15.85 -9.21
N THR A 54 -6.49 14.93 -8.41
CA THR A 54 -7.25 15.30 -7.23
C THR A 54 -6.25 15.80 -6.22
N THR A 55 -6.19 17.12 -6.03
CA THR A 55 -5.41 17.69 -4.93
C THR A 55 -6.16 17.35 -3.66
N ILE A 56 -5.65 16.35 -2.92
CA ILE A 56 -6.23 15.98 -1.63
C ILE A 56 -5.75 17.04 -0.61
N PRO A 57 -6.65 17.86 -0.04
CA PRO A 57 -6.26 18.84 0.96
C PRO A 57 -5.74 18.11 2.21
N ARG A 58 -4.85 18.78 2.97
CA ARG A 58 -4.42 18.24 4.27
C ARG A 58 -5.64 18.01 5.16
N SER A 59 -5.63 16.88 5.86
CA SER A 59 -6.67 16.55 6.83
C SER A 59 -6.70 17.60 7.94
N THR A 60 -7.90 18.08 8.28
CA THR A 60 -8.13 18.93 9.45
C THR A 60 -8.27 18.13 10.74
N LEU A 61 -8.41 16.79 10.63
CA LEU A 61 -8.55 15.88 11.76
C LEU A 61 -7.21 15.41 12.33
N ILE A 62 -6.13 15.57 11.55
CA ILE A 62 -4.78 15.13 11.94
C ILE A 62 -3.91 16.39 12.07
N PRO A 63 -3.39 16.69 13.27
CA PRO A 63 -2.47 17.80 13.46
C PRO A 63 -1.22 17.63 12.61
N PRO A 64 -0.62 18.72 12.10
CA PRO A 64 0.68 18.65 11.47
C PRO A 64 1.72 18.22 12.50
N ILE A 65 2.44 17.14 12.22
CA ILE A 65 3.53 16.65 13.07
C ILE A 65 4.84 17.15 12.47
N SER A 66 5.67 17.76 13.30
CA SER A 66 7.04 18.13 12.92
C SER A 66 8.02 16.97 13.12
N ASP A 67 9.11 16.97 12.34
CA ASP A 67 10.18 15.96 12.49
C ASP A 67 10.75 15.95 13.92
N GLN A 68 10.86 17.12 14.55
CA GLN A 68 11.31 17.24 15.93
C GLN A 68 10.37 16.53 16.91
N GLN A 69 9.06 16.64 16.74
CA GLN A 69 8.08 15.93 17.56
C GLN A 69 8.19 14.42 17.36
N PHE A 70 8.39 13.96 16.12
CA PHE A 70 8.59 12.55 15.83
C PHE A 70 9.87 12.00 16.49
N VAL A 71 10.99 12.70 16.36
CA VAL A 71 12.27 12.33 17.00
C VAL A 71 12.15 12.33 18.53
N ALA A 72 11.47 13.32 19.10
CA ALA A 72 11.22 13.37 20.54
C ALA A 72 10.36 12.20 21.02
N HIS A 73 9.30 11.86 20.30
CA HIS A 73 8.45 10.71 20.56
C HIS A 73 9.25 9.41 20.51
N GLN A 74 10.05 9.20 19.46
CA GLN A 74 10.88 8.01 19.31
C GLN A 74 11.85 7.84 20.49
N LYS A 75 12.54 8.91 20.90
CA LYS A 75 13.44 8.90 22.07
C LYS A 75 12.69 8.59 23.36
N ASN A 76 11.49 9.14 23.55
CA ASN A 76 10.69 8.91 24.74
C ASN A 76 10.21 7.45 24.82
N THR A 77 9.64 6.94 23.73
CA THR A 77 9.15 5.55 23.64
C THR A 77 10.27 4.55 23.92
N GLY A 78 11.47 4.77 23.36
CA GLY A 78 12.64 3.93 23.67
C GLY A 78 13.05 3.97 25.15
N LYS A 79 12.96 5.13 25.81
CA LYS A 79 13.24 5.26 27.26
C LYS A 79 12.19 4.54 28.10
N VAL A 80 10.90 4.72 27.78
CA VAL A 80 9.78 4.08 28.49
C VAL A 80 9.91 2.57 28.40
N TYR A 81 10.17 2.04 27.20
CA TYR A 81 10.37 0.61 26.97
C TYR A 81 11.54 0.05 27.81
N LYS A 82 12.71 0.71 27.78
CA LYS A 82 13.87 0.29 28.59
C LYS A 82 13.56 0.27 30.09
N ARG A 83 12.85 1.28 30.60
CA ARG A 83 12.43 1.34 32.00
C ARG A 83 11.48 0.19 32.34
N TYR A 84 10.47 -0.04 31.50
CA TYR A 84 9.55 -1.15 31.67
C TYR A 84 10.28 -2.49 31.76
N HIS A 85 11.21 -2.78 30.83
CA HIS A 85 11.99 -4.02 30.87
C HIS A 85 12.87 -4.12 32.11
N ALA A 86 13.53 -3.04 32.52
CA ALA A 86 14.34 -3.03 33.74
C ALA A 86 13.48 -3.37 34.97
N THR A 87 12.29 -2.77 35.08
CA THR A 87 11.33 -3.07 36.16
C THR A 87 10.79 -4.50 36.07
N LYS A 88 10.40 -4.98 34.88
CA LYS A 88 9.96 -6.37 34.64
C LYS A 88 11.02 -7.36 35.15
N ARG A 89 12.30 -7.15 34.80
CA ARG A 89 13.42 -7.99 35.25
C ARG A 89 13.65 -7.93 36.76
N ALA A 90 13.59 -6.74 37.36
CA ALA A 90 13.75 -6.58 38.81
C ALA A 90 12.62 -7.28 39.59
N LEU A 91 11.39 -7.17 39.11
CA LEU A 91 10.23 -7.86 39.69
C LEU A 91 10.35 -9.38 39.54
N ALA A 92 10.79 -9.88 38.38
CA ALA A 92 11.02 -11.30 38.16
C ALA A 92 12.11 -11.83 39.11
N ALA A 93 13.20 -11.08 39.30
CA ALA A 93 14.28 -11.45 40.21
C ALA A 93 13.81 -11.55 41.68
N LEU A 94 12.89 -10.69 42.11
CA LEU A 94 12.34 -10.74 43.47
C LEU A 94 11.35 -11.90 43.68
N GLN A 95 10.68 -12.35 42.62
CA GLN A 95 9.66 -13.39 42.66
C GLN A 95 10.22 -14.82 42.59
N GLN A 96 11.52 -15.01 42.36
CA GLN A 96 12.09 -16.35 42.21
C GLN A 96 12.59 -16.95 43.54
N PRO A 97 12.01 -18.07 44.01
CA PRO A 97 12.77 -19.16 44.63
C PRO A 97 13.44 -19.99 43.51
N SER A 98 14.77 -19.90 43.40
CA SER A 98 15.69 -20.76 42.63
C SER A 98 15.11 -21.59 41.47
N THR A 99 14.89 -21.02 40.29
CA THR A 99 14.92 -21.80 39.02
C THR A 99 15.51 -20.98 37.87
N CYS A 100 16.37 -21.64 37.10
CA CYS A 100 17.21 -21.10 36.03
C CYS A 100 16.38 -20.60 34.83
N GLY A 101 16.86 -19.51 34.22
CA GLY A 101 16.15 -18.77 33.18
C GLY A 101 16.15 -19.40 31.79
N GLU A 102 15.09 -19.07 31.05
CA GLU A 102 15.04 -19.15 29.59
C GLU A 102 14.93 -17.72 29.04
N GLY A 103 15.72 -17.43 28.00
CA GLY A 103 15.96 -16.09 27.49
C GLY A 103 14.77 -15.50 26.73
N ASP A 104 14.29 -14.36 27.22
CA ASP A 104 13.28 -13.46 26.63
C ASP A 104 13.90 -12.60 25.51
N SER A 105 14.36 -13.24 24.42
CA SER A 105 15.02 -12.55 23.29
C SER A 105 14.05 -12.16 22.16
N ASP A 106 12.79 -12.57 22.23
CA ASP A 106 11.81 -12.43 21.15
C ASP A 106 10.89 -11.20 21.27
N ASP A 107 11.00 -10.41 22.34
CA ASP A 107 10.06 -9.31 22.65
C ASP A 107 10.51 -7.93 22.12
N LEU A 108 11.39 -7.90 21.11
CA LEU A 108 11.78 -6.65 20.43
C LEU A 108 10.80 -6.37 19.27
N PRO A 109 10.15 -5.20 19.22
CA PRO A 109 9.47 -4.79 18.00
C PRO A 109 10.54 -4.62 16.90
N LEU A 110 10.50 -5.47 15.89
CA LEU A 110 11.41 -5.55 14.73
C LEU A 110 11.61 -4.22 13.97
N VAL A 111 10.83 -3.19 14.31
CA VAL A 111 10.74 -1.90 13.61
C VAL A 111 11.84 -0.89 13.99
N SER A 112 12.66 -1.16 15.02
CA SER A 112 13.65 -0.17 15.51
C SER A 112 15.07 -0.36 14.97
N THR A 113 15.34 -1.44 14.24
CA THR A 113 16.68 -1.76 13.72
C THR A 113 16.68 -1.80 12.21
N LYS A 114 16.51 -0.64 11.56
CA LYS A 114 17.29 -0.17 10.40
C LYS A 114 17.08 1.34 10.31
N VAL A 115 17.95 2.07 11.01
CA VAL A 115 18.23 3.46 10.65
C VAL A 115 18.83 3.39 9.25
N TYR A 116 18.10 3.85 8.24
CA TYR A 116 18.72 4.16 6.96
C TYR A 116 19.56 5.40 7.22
N ASP A 117 20.88 5.25 7.21
CA ASP A 117 21.77 6.38 6.96
C ASP A 117 21.37 6.94 5.59
N VAL A 118 20.63 8.05 5.60
CA VAL A 118 20.54 8.92 4.42
C VAL A 118 21.88 9.64 4.38
N THR A 119 22.86 9.03 3.70
CA THR A 119 24.05 9.75 3.28
C THR A 119 23.64 10.67 2.14
N ASP A 120 23.73 11.97 2.39
CA ASP A 120 23.54 13.04 1.41
C ASP A 120 24.52 12.84 0.24
N GLY A 121 24.02 12.27 -0.85
CA GLY A 121 24.71 12.21 -2.13
C GLY A 121 24.36 13.46 -2.94
N GLU A 122 25.11 14.54 -2.73
CA GLU A 122 25.14 15.69 -3.61
C GLU A 122 25.63 15.24 -4.99
N GLY A 123 24.69 15.01 -5.90
CA GLY A 123 24.91 14.61 -7.28
C GLY A 123 24.61 15.76 -8.23
N ASP A 124 25.64 16.54 -8.51
CA ASP A 124 25.75 17.49 -9.61
C ASP A 124 25.42 16.79 -10.95
N ILE A 125 24.39 17.25 -11.66
CA ILE A 125 24.14 16.87 -13.06
C ILE A 125 23.97 18.14 -13.91
N ARG A 126 24.93 18.29 -14.81
CA ARG A 126 24.97 19.24 -15.92
C ARG A 126 23.86 19.00 -16.94
#